data_AF-A0A2V8FC18-F1
#
_entry.id   AF-A0A2V8FC18-F1
#
_cell.length_a   1.000
_cell.length_b   1.000
_cell.length_c   1.000
_cell.angle_alpha   90.00
_cell.angle_beta   90.00
_cell.angle_gamma   90.00
#
_symmetry.space_group_name_H-M   'P 1'
#
loop_
_entity.id
_entity.type
_entity.pdbx_description
1 polymer ?
#
loop_
_entity_poly.entity_id
_entity_poly.type
_entity_poly.pdbx_seq_one_letter_code
_entity_poly.pdbx_strand_id
1 'polypeptide(L)'
;MACINHKGRKARRAGFLCGECVWLLFIMLLAGCGGPNASSPPTSIAKATPHPGIESAAPVSGLSTFVIVPAESKASYHATEEFFPAALERLGIKAGKAEAVGTTQAIEGRFQLDPERPGAPPGDNSFSVRLNTLKSNQQKRDDYLRQIRDDGPSFDKYQGASSLSSSSAT
;
A
#
# COMPACT_ATOMS: atom_id res chain seq x y z
N MET A 1 -60.54 13.33 -9.39
CA MET A 1 -60.32 14.68 -8.83
C MET A 1 -59.17 15.32 -9.59
N ALA A 2 -59.44 16.34 -10.40
CA ALA A 2 -58.47 17.05 -11.24
C ALA A 2 -58.23 18.46 -10.68
N CYS A 3 -57.03 19.03 -10.95
CA CYS A 3 -56.69 20.45 -11.25
C CYS A 3 -55.15 20.64 -11.13
N ILE A 4 -54.38 20.80 -12.23
CA ILE A 4 -54.02 22.05 -12.98
C ILE A 4 -53.10 22.97 -12.14
N ASN A 5 -51.77 23.01 -12.35
CA ASN A 5 -50.95 23.73 -13.37
C ASN A 5 -50.86 25.27 -13.17
N HIS A 6 -49.65 25.81 -12.92
CA HIS A 6 -49.30 27.16 -13.41
C HIS A 6 -47.79 27.36 -13.69
N LYS A 7 -47.47 27.58 -14.97
CA LYS A 7 -46.52 28.55 -15.61
C LYS A 7 -45.34 29.04 -14.74
N GLY A 8 -44.07 28.99 -15.16
CA GLY A 8 -43.52 29.38 -16.46
C GLY A 8 -43.03 30.84 -16.43
N ARG A 9 -41.70 31.08 -16.48
CA ARG A 9 -41.10 32.33 -16.99
C ARG A 9 -39.68 32.10 -17.55
N LYS A 10 -39.39 32.83 -18.63
CA LYS A 10 -38.36 32.63 -19.65
C LYS A 10 -37.07 33.46 -19.43
N ALA A 11 -35.95 32.90 -19.88
CA ALA A 11 -34.89 33.48 -20.75
C ALA A 11 -34.10 34.76 -20.37
N ARG A 12 -32.74 34.72 -20.52
CA ARG A 12 -31.94 35.29 -21.65
C ARG A 12 -30.47 35.62 -21.28
N ARG A 13 -29.62 35.61 -22.33
CA ARG A 13 -28.29 36.27 -22.59
C ARG A 13 -27.06 35.37 -22.36
N ALA A 14 -26.33 34.87 -23.37
CA ALA A 14 -25.61 35.47 -24.54
C ALA A 14 -24.33 36.22 -24.14
N GLY A 15 -23.16 35.67 -24.51
CA GLY A 15 -21.83 36.28 -24.39
C GLY A 15 -20.79 35.45 -25.15
N PHE A 16 -20.36 35.97 -26.30
CA PHE A 16 -19.50 35.41 -27.35
C PHE A 16 -18.28 36.35 -27.43
N LEU A 17 -17.03 35.88 -27.43
CA LEU A 17 -15.80 36.58 -27.89
C LEU A 17 -14.58 35.64 -27.68
N CYS A 18 -13.98 35.03 -28.73
CA CYS A 18 -12.93 35.57 -29.63
C CYS A 18 -11.56 35.61 -28.91
N GLY A 19 -10.48 34.90 -29.30
CA GLY A 19 -9.99 34.53 -30.62
C GLY A 19 -8.77 35.40 -30.95
N GLU A 20 -7.57 34.92 -30.65
CA GLU A 20 -6.27 35.36 -31.22
C GLU A 20 -5.83 36.84 -31.07
N CYS A 21 -5.04 37.12 -30.03
CA CYS A 21 -3.96 38.11 -30.10
C CYS A 21 -2.64 37.32 -30.01
N VAL A 22 -2.09 36.89 -31.15
CA VAL A 22 -1.01 37.62 -31.83
C VAL A 22 0.13 37.85 -30.84
N TRP A 23 0.97 36.83 -30.63
CA TRP A 23 2.28 36.73 -31.27
C TRP A 23 3.05 38.05 -31.22
N LEU A 24 4.21 37.99 -30.55
CA LEU A 24 5.30 38.97 -30.61
C LEU A 24 5.05 40.31 -29.91
N LEU A 25 5.61 40.44 -28.72
CA LEU A 25 6.69 41.42 -28.59
C LEU A 25 7.61 41.05 -27.43
N PHE A 26 8.85 40.71 -27.81
CA PHE A 26 10.09 41.09 -27.12
C PHE A 26 10.36 40.48 -25.74
N ILE A 27 11.23 39.46 -25.65
CA ILE A 27 12.70 39.61 -25.57
C ILE A 27 13.11 40.49 -24.38
N MET A 28 13.72 39.86 -23.37
CA MET A 28 14.79 40.33 -22.47
C MET A 28 14.78 39.40 -21.22
N LEU A 29 15.33 38.19 -21.27
CA LEU A 29 16.78 37.91 -21.19
C LEU A 29 17.42 38.58 -19.98
N LEU A 30 17.37 37.91 -18.82
CA LEU A 30 18.28 38.13 -17.70
C LEU A 30 18.48 36.81 -16.94
N ALA A 31 19.75 36.46 -16.79
CA ALA A 31 20.26 35.30 -16.11
C ALA A 31 19.82 35.24 -14.64
N GLY A 32 19.48 34.04 -14.19
CA GLY A 32 19.17 33.76 -12.79
C GLY A 32 19.26 32.26 -12.52
N CYS A 33 20.48 31.74 -12.40
CA CYS A 33 20.72 30.44 -11.78
C CYS A 33 20.49 30.62 -10.28
N GLY A 34 19.38 30.08 -9.76
CA GLY A 34 19.00 30.19 -8.36
C GLY A 34 18.02 29.08 -8.03
N GLY A 35 18.54 27.88 -7.80
CA GLY A 35 17.75 26.71 -7.46
C GLY A 35 17.02 26.91 -6.12
N PRO A 36 15.72 26.59 -6.03
CA PRO A 36 15.09 26.40 -4.75
C PRO A 36 15.60 25.08 -4.17
N ASN A 37 16.49 25.17 -3.20
CA ASN A 37 16.73 24.12 -2.21
C ASN A 37 15.39 23.84 -1.53
N ALA A 38 14.65 22.85 -2.04
CA ALA A 38 13.54 22.23 -1.34
C ALA A 38 14.15 21.50 -0.13
N SER A 39 14.20 22.20 0.99
CA SER A 39 14.39 21.58 2.29
C SER A 39 13.15 20.72 2.55
N SER A 40 13.26 19.43 2.22
CA SER A 40 12.31 18.43 2.64
C SER A 40 12.22 18.45 4.17
N PRO A 41 11.01 18.45 4.76
CA PRO A 41 10.89 18.30 6.21
C PRO A 41 11.56 16.99 6.62
N PRO A 42 12.20 16.92 7.81
CA PRO A 42 12.81 15.69 8.27
C PRO A 42 11.73 14.62 8.34
N THR A 43 11.85 13.60 7.49
CA THR A 43 11.20 12.31 7.66
C THR A 43 11.55 11.84 9.05
N SER A 44 10.57 11.91 9.95
CA SER A 44 10.62 11.26 11.25
C SER A 44 10.91 9.79 10.99
N ILE A 45 12.15 9.37 11.21
CA ILE A 45 12.50 7.96 11.28
C ILE A 45 11.75 7.46 12.50
N ALA A 46 10.59 6.86 12.27
CA ALA A 46 9.95 6.03 13.27
C ALA A 46 11.02 5.02 13.68
N LYS A 47 11.57 5.22 14.89
CA LYS A 47 12.54 4.33 15.52
C LYS A 47 11.94 2.94 15.46
N ALA A 48 12.47 2.08 14.59
CA ALA A 48 12.11 0.69 14.53
C ALA A 48 12.47 0.11 15.90
N THR A 49 11.46 -0.14 16.73
CA THR A 49 11.64 -0.91 17.95
C THR A 49 12.11 -2.30 17.49
N PRO A 50 13.30 -2.76 17.91
CA PRO A 50 13.79 -4.08 17.56
C PRO A 50 12.73 -5.11 17.95
N HIS A 51 12.27 -5.91 16.99
CA HIS A 51 11.45 -7.05 17.30
C HIS A 51 12.35 -8.11 17.96
N PRO A 52 12.04 -8.58 19.18
CA PRO A 52 12.81 -9.63 19.82
C PRO A 52 12.66 -10.90 18.96
N GLY A 53 13.73 -11.33 18.30
CA GLY A 53 13.71 -12.56 17.50
C GLY A 53 14.69 -12.64 16.33
N ILE A 54 15.31 -11.53 15.90
CA ILE A 54 16.38 -11.61 14.88
C ILE A 54 17.74 -11.73 15.58
N GLU A 55 17.99 -12.90 16.16
CA GLU A 55 19.35 -13.27 16.57
C GLU A 55 20.17 -13.54 15.29
N SER A 56 21.33 -12.90 15.18
CA SER A 56 22.23 -13.07 14.05
C SER A 56 22.83 -14.47 14.09
N ALA A 57 22.32 -15.37 13.26
CA ALA A 57 22.91 -16.69 13.06
C ALA A 57 24.36 -16.55 12.56
N ALA A 58 25.24 -17.46 12.98
CA ALA A 58 26.63 -17.50 12.56
C ALA A 58 26.74 -17.67 11.03
N PRO A 59 27.76 -17.07 10.39
CA PRO A 59 27.94 -17.19 8.94
C PRO A 59 28.18 -18.64 8.54
N VAL A 60 27.34 -19.16 7.63
CA VAL A 60 27.49 -20.50 7.04
C VAL A 60 28.29 -20.37 5.74
N SER A 61 29.32 -21.19 5.58
CA SER A 61 30.18 -21.16 4.39
C SER A 61 29.37 -21.41 3.11
N GLY A 62 29.53 -20.55 2.11
CA GLY A 62 28.84 -20.67 0.81
C GLY A 62 27.44 -20.04 0.76
N LEU A 63 26.94 -19.49 1.87
CA LEU A 63 25.69 -18.73 1.90
C LEU A 63 25.96 -17.23 2.02
N SER A 64 25.24 -16.45 1.22
CA SER A 64 25.17 -15.00 1.30
C SER A 64 23.92 -14.59 2.07
N THR A 65 24.08 -13.63 2.99
CA THR A 65 22.94 -13.04 3.71
C THR A 65 22.41 -11.84 2.94
N PHE A 66 21.12 -11.87 2.62
CA PHE A 66 20.37 -10.79 2.00
C PHE A 66 19.40 -10.20 3.02
N VAL A 67 19.32 -8.86 3.08
CA VAL A 67 18.43 -8.15 4.00
C VAL A 67 17.29 -7.53 3.20
N ILE A 68 16.06 -7.64 3.70
CA ILE A 68 14.89 -7.00 3.08
C ILE A 68 15.04 -5.49 3.19
N VAL A 69 14.96 -4.80 2.05
CA VAL A 69 14.88 -3.32 1.98
C VAL A 69 13.40 -2.94 1.92
N PRO A 70 12.80 -2.37 2.99
CA PRO A 70 11.35 -2.13 3.04
C PRO A 70 10.84 -1.25 1.90
N ALA A 71 11.60 -0.21 1.53
CA ALA A 71 11.24 0.73 0.47
C ALA A 71 11.18 0.09 -0.93
N GLU A 72 11.85 -1.05 -1.12
CA GLU A 72 11.94 -1.78 -2.40
C GLU A 72 11.18 -3.11 -2.36
N SER A 73 10.52 -3.41 -1.23
CA SER A 73 9.89 -4.70 -0.99
C SER A 73 8.41 -4.54 -0.66
N LYS A 74 7.60 -5.56 -0.93
CA LYS A 74 6.17 -5.57 -0.64
C LYS A 74 5.71 -6.96 -0.23
N ALA A 75 4.97 -7.05 0.86
CA ALA A 75 4.17 -8.23 1.18
C ALA A 75 2.72 -8.01 0.72
N SER A 76 2.11 -9.07 0.20
CA SER A 76 0.72 -9.07 -0.24
C SER A 76 0.00 -10.33 0.24
N TYR A 77 -1.30 -10.22 0.56
CA TYR A 77 -2.20 -11.36 0.55
C TYR A 77 -3.17 -11.26 -0.62
N HIS A 78 -3.63 -12.42 -1.09
CA HIS A 78 -4.70 -12.57 -2.05
C HIS A 78 -5.72 -13.57 -1.46
N ALA A 79 -6.98 -13.16 -1.38
CA ALA A 79 -8.06 -14.03 -0.95
C ALA A 79 -9.20 -13.99 -1.96
N THR A 80 -9.68 -15.18 -2.35
CA THR A 80 -10.87 -15.33 -3.16
C THR A 80 -12.07 -15.36 -2.23
N GLU A 81 -12.98 -14.41 -2.41
CA GLU A 81 -14.21 -14.26 -1.63
C GLU A 81 -15.41 -14.57 -2.53
N GLU A 82 -16.46 -15.13 -1.95
CA GLU A 82 -17.75 -15.32 -2.63
C GLU A 82 -18.85 -14.61 -1.86
N PHE A 83 -19.52 -13.67 -2.52
CA PHE A 83 -20.54 -12.84 -1.92
C PHE A 83 -21.94 -13.31 -2.32
N PHE A 84 -22.77 -13.59 -1.34
CA PHE A 84 -24.19 -13.87 -1.55
C PHE A 84 -24.95 -12.62 -1.99
N PRO A 85 -26.11 -12.74 -2.66
CA PRO A 85 -26.91 -11.58 -3.11
C PRO A 85 -27.20 -10.54 -2.03
N ALA A 86 -27.45 -10.96 -0.78
CA ALA A 86 -27.68 -10.07 0.36
C ALA A 86 -26.46 -9.22 0.76
N ALA A 87 -25.25 -9.56 0.30
CA ALA A 87 -24.05 -8.77 0.56
C ALA A 87 -24.04 -7.42 -0.19
N LEU A 88 -24.77 -7.32 -1.31
CA LEU A 88 -24.88 -6.09 -2.09
C LEU A 88 -25.40 -4.94 -1.24
N GLU A 89 -26.45 -5.20 -0.44
CA GLU A 89 -27.11 -4.21 0.40
C GLU A 89 -26.22 -3.73 1.56
N ARG A 90 -25.37 -4.60 2.12
CA ARG A 90 -24.53 -4.27 3.27
C ARG A 90 -23.17 -3.69 2.89
N LEU A 91 -22.53 -4.29 1.90
CA LEU A 91 -21.12 -4.03 1.58
C LEU A 91 -20.95 -3.19 0.31
N GLY A 92 -21.99 -3.10 -0.53
CA GLY A 92 -21.88 -2.46 -1.85
C GLY A 92 -21.06 -3.29 -2.84
N ILE A 93 -20.93 -4.60 -2.61
CA ILE A 93 -20.18 -5.53 -3.45
C ILE A 93 -21.16 -6.37 -4.26
N LYS A 94 -20.92 -6.50 -5.57
CA LYS A 94 -21.69 -7.38 -6.45
C LYS A 94 -21.65 -8.82 -5.93
N ALA A 95 -22.78 -9.50 -6.02
CA ALA A 95 -22.84 -10.94 -5.73
C ALA A 95 -21.90 -11.72 -6.66
N GLY A 96 -21.40 -12.85 -6.17
CA GLY A 96 -20.46 -13.73 -6.86
C GLY A 96 -19.04 -13.62 -6.34
N LYS A 97 -18.10 -14.14 -7.13
CA LYS A 97 -16.68 -14.20 -6.77
C LYS A 97 -16.02 -12.84 -6.86
N ALA A 98 -15.19 -12.52 -5.89
CA ALA A 98 -14.38 -11.31 -5.84
C ALA A 98 -13.00 -11.62 -5.29
N GLU A 99 -12.04 -10.73 -5.56
CA GLU A 99 -10.68 -10.84 -5.06
C GLU A 99 -10.39 -9.74 -4.05
N ALA A 100 -9.97 -10.16 -2.86
CA ALA A 100 -9.43 -9.30 -1.83
C ALA A 100 -7.91 -9.30 -1.91
N VAL A 101 -7.33 -8.14 -2.17
CA VAL A 101 -5.87 -7.96 -2.20
C VAL A 101 -5.49 -6.97 -1.13
N GLY A 102 -4.56 -7.35 -0.26
CA GLY A 102 -3.99 -6.51 0.80
C GLY A 102 -2.49 -6.40 0.66
N THR A 103 -1.91 -5.22 0.89
CA THR A 103 -0.47 -4.98 0.73
C THR A 103 0.13 -4.16 1.86
N THR A 104 1.42 -4.35 2.13
CA THR A 104 2.23 -3.48 2.99
C THR A 104 3.71 -3.52 2.61
N GLN A 105 4.43 -2.44 2.91
CA GLN A 105 5.89 -2.35 2.85
C GLN A 105 6.54 -2.42 4.24
N ALA A 106 5.75 -2.49 5.32
CA ALA A 106 6.27 -2.61 6.68
C ALA A 106 6.69 -4.07 6.93
N ILE A 107 7.78 -4.46 6.27
CA ILE A 107 8.37 -5.78 6.29
C ILE A 107 9.85 -5.68 6.61
N GLU A 108 10.32 -6.59 7.45
CA GLU A 108 11.70 -6.63 7.92
C GLU A 108 12.15 -8.09 7.93
N GLY A 109 13.40 -8.39 7.56
CA GLY A 109 13.86 -9.77 7.53
C GLY A 109 15.17 -9.98 6.80
N ARG A 110 15.58 -11.24 6.75
CA ARG A 110 16.79 -11.71 6.09
C ARG A 110 16.60 -13.09 5.46
N PHE A 111 17.35 -13.32 4.40
CA PHE A 111 17.46 -14.60 3.72
C PHE A 111 18.91 -15.03 3.63
N GLN A 112 19.17 -16.34 3.69
CA GLN A 112 20.49 -16.93 3.48
C GLN A 112 20.43 -17.86 2.28
N LEU A 113 21.06 -17.46 1.18
CA LEU A 113 20.99 -18.17 -0.11
C LEU A 113 22.40 -18.31 -0.71
N ASP A 114 22.64 -19.38 -1.46
CA ASP A 114 23.82 -19.54 -2.30
C ASP A 114 23.51 -18.98 -3.70
N PRO A 115 24.03 -17.79 -4.08
CA PRO A 115 23.73 -17.21 -5.39
C PRO A 115 24.36 -17.98 -6.56
N GLU A 116 25.42 -18.75 -6.29
CA GLU A 116 26.10 -19.57 -7.30
C GLU A 116 25.41 -20.93 -7.48
N ARG A 117 24.61 -21.36 -6.49
CA ARG A 117 23.83 -22.60 -6.54
C ARG A 117 22.37 -22.39 -6.09
N PRO A 118 21.49 -21.82 -6.93
CA PRO A 118 20.10 -21.50 -6.56
C PRO A 118 19.23 -22.69 -6.13
N GLY A 119 19.62 -23.92 -6.47
CA GLY A 119 18.93 -25.16 -6.05
C GLY A 119 19.47 -25.78 -4.75
N ALA A 120 20.54 -25.22 -4.17
CA ALA A 120 21.03 -25.66 -2.87
C ALA A 120 20.00 -25.31 -1.76
N PRO A 121 19.93 -26.10 -0.68
CA PRO A 121 19.09 -25.76 0.46
C PRO A 121 19.41 -24.35 0.98
N PRO A 122 18.39 -23.51 1.22
CA PRO A 122 18.61 -22.19 1.80
C PRO A 122 19.01 -22.34 3.28
N GLY A 123 19.75 -21.38 3.83
CA GLY A 123 20.09 -21.37 5.26
C GLY A 123 18.93 -20.88 6.13
N ASP A 124 19.24 -20.32 7.30
CA ASP A 124 18.22 -19.77 8.19
C ASP A 124 17.63 -18.48 7.61
N ASN A 125 16.32 -18.49 7.35
CA ASN A 125 15.55 -17.38 6.82
C ASN A 125 14.53 -16.91 7.85
N SER A 126 14.37 -15.60 7.96
CA SER A 126 13.34 -15.03 8.84
C SER A 126 12.82 -13.73 8.26
N PHE A 127 11.51 -13.51 8.34
CA PHE A 127 10.94 -12.20 8.06
C PHE A 127 9.70 -11.96 8.92
N SER A 128 9.39 -10.68 9.10
CA SER A 128 8.22 -10.21 9.82
C SER A 128 7.47 -9.16 9.00
N VAL A 129 6.17 -9.08 9.21
CA VAL A 129 5.24 -8.17 8.54
C VAL A 129 4.41 -7.44 9.59
N ARG A 130 4.28 -6.11 9.48
CA ARG A 130 3.38 -5.34 10.34
C ARG A 130 1.95 -5.32 9.77
N LEU A 131 1.08 -6.15 10.31
CA LEU A 131 -0.29 -6.36 9.85
C LEU A 131 -1.17 -5.10 9.97
N ASN A 132 -1.00 -4.28 11.01
CA ASN A 132 -1.78 -3.05 11.19
C ASN A 132 -1.52 -1.97 10.11
N THR A 133 -0.44 -2.12 9.36
CA THR A 133 -0.11 -1.21 8.23
C THR A 133 -0.72 -1.68 6.91
N LEU A 134 -1.31 -2.88 6.88
CA LEU A 134 -1.88 -3.45 5.68
C LEU A 134 -3.01 -2.58 5.13
N LYS A 135 -3.00 -2.39 3.80
CA LYS A 135 -4.05 -1.71 3.05
C LYS A 135 -4.61 -2.65 2.00
N SER A 136 -5.92 -2.86 2.03
CA SER A 136 -6.61 -3.67 1.03
C SER A 136 -7.32 -2.83 -0.02
N ASN A 137 -7.82 -3.48 -1.07
CA ASN A 137 -8.64 -2.84 -2.10
C ASN A 137 -10.06 -2.44 -1.61
N GLN A 138 -10.34 -2.45 -0.30
CA GLN A 138 -11.62 -2.02 0.26
C GLN A 138 -11.47 -1.44 1.68
N GLN A 139 -11.80 -0.16 1.85
CA GLN A 139 -11.67 0.55 3.14
C GLN A 139 -12.47 -0.11 4.27
N LYS A 140 -13.70 -0.57 4.01
CA LYS A 140 -14.54 -1.25 5.03
C LYS A 140 -13.86 -2.49 5.60
N ARG A 141 -13.11 -3.23 4.78
CA ARG A 141 -12.34 -4.39 5.24
C ARG A 141 -11.13 -3.96 6.06
N ASP A 142 -10.43 -2.90 5.67
CA ASP A 142 -9.33 -2.35 6.46
C ASP A 142 -9.79 -1.90 7.85
N ASP A 143 -10.95 -1.26 7.92
CA ASP A 143 -11.56 -0.82 9.18
C ASP A 143 -11.97 -2.04 10.04
N TYR A 144 -12.57 -3.05 9.41
CA TYR A 144 -12.95 -4.29 10.07
C TYR A 144 -11.74 -5.06 10.60
N LEU A 145 -10.70 -5.29 9.79
CA LEU A 145 -9.48 -6.02 10.15
C LEU A 145 -8.68 -5.33 11.26
N ARG A 146 -8.70 -3.99 11.31
CA ARG A 146 -8.10 -3.24 12.42
C ARG A 146 -8.86 -3.45 13.73
N GLN A 147 -10.19 -3.50 13.67
CA GLN A 147 -11.02 -3.48 14.87
C GLN A 147 -11.53 -4.84 15.36
N ILE A 148 -11.39 -5.93 14.57
CA ILE A 148 -12.11 -7.22 14.71
C ILE A 148 -12.71 -7.40 16.12
N ARG A 149 -14.04 -7.26 16.17
CA ARG A 149 -14.83 -7.03 17.38
C ARG A 149 -15.35 -8.30 18.03
N ASP A 150 -15.40 -9.38 17.25
CA ASP A 150 -15.85 -10.70 17.64
C ASP A 150 -14.61 -11.60 17.63
N ASP A 151 -14.00 -11.77 18.81
CA ASP A 151 -12.94 -12.72 19.25
C ASP A 151 -11.73 -13.07 18.35
N GLY A 152 -11.66 -12.55 17.13
CA GLY A 152 -10.58 -12.77 16.18
C GLY A 152 -9.37 -11.85 16.40
N PRO A 153 -8.24 -12.16 15.75
CA PRO A 153 -7.01 -11.38 15.91
C PRO A 153 -7.12 -10.05 15.17
N SER A 154 -7.60 -9.00 15.87
CA SER A 154 -7.46 -7.61 15.41
C SER A 154 -6.00 -7.29 15.11
N PHE A 155 -5.75 -6.66 13.95
CA PHE A 155 -4.39 -6.31 13.55
C PHE A 155 -3.77 -5.22 14.43
N ASP A 156 -4.59 -4.39 15.09
CA ASP A 156 -4.08 -3.39 16.04
C ASP A 156 -3.60 -4.04 17.34
N LYS A 157 -4.20 -5.17 17.74
CA LYS A 157 -3.78 -5.98 18.89
C LYS A 157 -2.63 -6.93 18.56
N TYR A 158 -2.68 -7.57 17.39
CA TYR A 158 -1.67 -8.51 16.89
C TYR A 158 -0.99 -7.92 15.67
N GLN A 159 -0.06 -7.01 15.93
CA GLN A 159 0.52 -6.16 14.88
C GLN A 159 1.55 -6.89 14.01
N GLY A 160 2.11 -8.02 14.46
CA GLY A 160 3.17 -8.72 13.76
C GLY A 160 2.75 -10.12 13.32
N ALA A 161 3.17 -10.49 12.11
CA ALA A 161 3.28 -11.89 11.69
C ALA A 161 4.73 -12.19 11.36
N SER A 162 5.22 -13.35 11.76
CA SER A 162 6.62 -13.75 11.57
C SER A 162 6.70 -15.12 10.91
N SER A 163 7.67 -15.28 10.02
CA SER A 163 8.03 -16.56 9.41
C SER A 163 9.48 -16.88 9.77
N LEU A 164 9.71 -18.13 10.14
CA LEU A 164 11.01 -18.68 10.47
C LEU A 164 11.18 -19.97 9.68
N SER A 165 12.31 -20.10 8.99
CA SER A 165 12.71 -21.32 8.30
C SER A 165 14.18 -21.57 8.61
N SER A 166 14.49 -22.81 8.97
CA SER A 166 15.86 -23.26 9.25
C SER A 166 16.13 -24.53 8.46
N SER A 167 17.28 -24.63 7.80
CA SER A 167 17.73 -25.88 7.22
C SER A 167 18.67 -26.59 8.18
N SER A 168 18.30 -27.80 8.59
CA SER A 168 19.24 -28.70 9.26
C SER A 168 20.22 -29.22 8.21
N ALA A 169 21.47 -28.77 8.24
CA ALA A 169 22.54 -29.41 7.47
C ALA A 169 22.68 -30.85 7.97
N THR A 170 22.44 -31.82 7.09
CA THR A 170 22.69 -33.25 7.35
C THR A 170 23.97 -33.68 6.68
#